data_AF-A0A3C0VJL6-F1
#
_entry.id   AF-A0A3C0VJL6-F1
#
_cell.length_a   1.000
_cell.length_b   1.000
_cell.length_c   1.000
_cell.angle_alpha   90.00
_cell.angle_beta   90.00
_cell.angle_gamma   90.00
#
_symmetry.space_group_name_H-M   'P 1'
#
loop_
_entity.id
_entity.type
_entity.pdbx_description
1 polymer ?
#
loop_
_entity_poly.entity_id
_entity_poly.type
_entity_poly.pdbx_seq_one_letter_code
_entity_poly.pdbx_strand_id
1 'polypeptide(L)'
;MKAISILNDVIGPVMRGPSSSHTAGSYRLAALARSLLDDAPAEAEFTFDPGGSYARCYESQASDLAFAAGSMGWSITDDRFPRALALAPAAGLQ
;
A
#
# COMPACT_ATOMS: atom_id res chain seq x y z
N MET A 1 6.98 8.04 -30.24
CA MET A 1 7.01 7.01 -29.18
C MET A 1 7.64 7.64 -27.95
N LYS A 2 7.08 7.39 -26.75
CA LYS A 2 7.70 7.85 -25.50
C LYS A 2 9.01 7.07 -25.31
N ALA A 3 10.11 7.74 -24.95
CA ALA A 3 11.34 7.04 -24.62
C ALA A 3 11.11 6.17 -23.38
N ILE A 4 11.43 4.88 -23.46
CA ILE A 4 11.36 3.95 -22.34
C ILE A 4 12.74 3.86 -21.72
N SER A 5 12.81 4.03 -20.40
CA SER A 5 14.04 3.97 -19.60
C SER A 5 14.03 2.72 -18.72
N ILE A 6 15.15 1.99 -18.71
CA ILE A 6 15.33 0.84 -17.80
C ILE A 6 15.13 1.27 -16.33
N LEU A 7 15.57 2.47 -15.95
CA LEU A 7 15.56 2.92 -14.56
C LEU A 7 14.23 3.54 -14.10
N ASN A 8 13.37 3.97 -15.02
CA ASN A 8 12.11 4.63 -14.67
C ASN A 8 10.88 3.79 -15.01
N ASP A 9 10.97 2.93 -16.02
CA ASP A 9 9.82 2.21 -16.56
C ASP A 9 9.91 0.68 -16.40
N VAL A 10 11.12 0.13 -16.21
CA VAL A 10 11.34 -1.33 -16.12
C VAL A 10 11.75 -1.78 -14.73
N ILE A 11 12.79 -1.18 -14.16
CA ILE A 11 13.29 -1.50 -12.82
C ILE A 11 12.66 -0.53 -11.83
N GLY A 12 11.69 -1.03 -11.06
CA GLY A 12 11.11 -0.30 -9.94
C GLY A 12 12.04 -0.25 -8.72
N PRO A 13 11.74 0.61 -7.74
CA PRO A 13 12.42 0.60 -6.45
C PRO A 13 12.24 -0.75 -5.74
N VAL A 14 13.11 -1.02 -4.76
CA VAL A 14 12.96 -2.20 -3.89
C VAL A 14 11.59 -2.15 -3.23
N MET A 15 10.80 -3.21 -3.42
CA MET A 15 9.43 -3.32 -2.96
C MET A 15 9.16 -4.72 -2.42
N ARG A 16 8.04 -4.87 -1.72
CA ARG A 16 7.54 -6.16 -1.23
C ARG A 16 6.51 -6.72 -2.23
N GLY A 17 6.61 -8.02 -2.50
CA GLY A 17 5.61 -8.78 -3.25
C GLY A 17 4.34 -9.08 -2.43
N PRO A 18 3.34 -9.78 -3.00
CA PRO A 18 3.44 -10.57 -4.22
C PRO A 18 3.25 -9.80 -5.54
N SER A 19 2.73 -8.56 -5.51
CA SER A 19 2.29 -7.86 -6.71
C SER A 19 2.75 -6.40 -6.78
N SER A 20 3.38 -6.00 -7.89
CA SER A 20 3.73 -4.59 -8.11
C SER A 20 2.49 -3.70 -8.22
N SER A 21 1.39 -4.21 -8.80
CA SER A 21 0.17 -3.41 -8.99
C SER A 21 -0.68 -3.35 -7.73
N HIS A 22 -0.92 -4.50 -7.09
CA HIS A 22 -1.87 -4.61 -5.98
C HIS A 22 -1.20 -4.45 -4.60
N THR A 23 0.08 -4.81 -4.45
CA THR A 23 0.81 -4.58 -3.20
C THR A 23 1.51 -3.22 -3.24
N ALA A 24 2.46 -3.03 -4.16
CA ALA A 24 3.25 -1.81 -4.19
C ALA A 24 2.43 -0.58 -4.63
N GLY A 25 1.47 -0.76 -5.55
CA GLY A 25 0.52 0.27 -5.93
C GLY A 25 -0.35 0.74 -4.77
N SER A 26 -0.99 -0.19 -4.04
CA SER A 26 -1.80 0.13 -2.85
C SER A 26 -1.00 0.87 -1.78
N TYR A 27 0.21 0.38 -1.48
CA TYR A 27 1.11 1.04 -0.54
C TYR A 27 1.41 2.48 -0.98
N ARG A 28 1.70 2.70 -2.27
CA ARG A 28 2.00 4.02 -2.82
C ARG A 28 0.80 4.96 -2.68
N LEU A 29 -0.42 4.47 -2.92
CA LEU A 29 -1.66 5.24 -2.75
C LEU A 29 -1.88 5.64 -1.28
N ALA A 30 -1.76 4.70 -0.35
CA ALA A 30 -1.88 5.01 1.09
C ALA A 30 -0.79 5.97 1.59
N ALA A 31 0.46 5.77 1.18
CA ALA A 31 1.57 6.65 1.55
C ALA A 31 1.37 8.07 0.98
N LEU A 32 0.86 8.19 -0.24
CA LEU A 32 0.50 9.48 -0.82
C LEU A 32 -0.63 10.14 -0.03
N ALA A 33 -1.72 9.41 0.26
CA ALA A 33 -2.84 9.92 1.05
C ALA A 33 -2.38 10.39 2.45
N ARG A 34 -1.55 9.60 3.14
CA ARG A 34 -0.93 9.97 4.42
C ARG A 34 -0.11 11.25 4.29
N SER A 35 0.67 11.40 3.22
CA SER A 35 1.54 12.58 3.02
C SER A 35 0.77 13.89 2.81
N LEU A 36 -0.53 13.82 2.52
CA LEU A 36 -1.41 14.98 2.42
C LEU A 36 -1.93 15.44 3.80
N LEU A 37 -1.73 14.64 4.85
CA LEU A 37 -2.09 14.95 6.22
C LEU A 37 -0.85 15.47 6.97
N ASP A 38 -1.05 16.45 7.85
CA ASP A 38 0.02 16.99 8.70
C ASP A 38 0.37 16.07 9.89
N ASP A 39 -0.49 15.10 10.21
CA ASP A 39 -0.32 14.16 11.32
C ASP A 39 -0.72 12.73 10.91
N ALA A 40 -0.49 11.76 11.78
CA ALA A 40 -0.91 10.38 11.58
C ALA A 40 -2.45 10.28 11.47
N PRO A 41 -2.98 9.55 10.46
CA PRO A 41 -4.42 9.34 10.34
C PRO A 41 -4.94 8.52 11.53
N ALA A 42 -6.08 8.94 12.08
CA ALA A 42 -6.79 8.19 13.13
C ALA A 42 -7.66 7.06 12.55
N GLU A 43 -8.13 7.21 11.31
CA GLU A 43 -9.00 6.26 10.62
C GLU A 43 -8.68 6.27 9.12
N ALA A 44 -8.75 5.10 8.48
CA ALA A 44 -8.64 5.00 7.03
C ALA A 44 -9.65 3.99 6.44
N GLU A 45 -10.59 4.49 5.64
CA GLU A 45 -11.54 3.66 4.91
C GLU A 45 -11.08 3.43 3.46
N PHE A 46 -11.07 2.16 3.04
CA PHE A 46 -10.76 1.77 1.67
C PHE A 46 -11.96 1.04 1.05
N THR A 47 -12.60 1.68 0.07
CA THR A 47 -13.71 1.09 -0.67
C THR A 47 -13.24 0.67 -2.07
N PHE A 48 -13.56 -0.57 -2.46
CA PHE A 48 -13.29 -1.06 -3.81
C PHE A 48 -14.56 -1.13 -4.63
N ASP A 49 -14.45 -0.86 -5.94
CA ASP A 49 -15.50 -1.20 -6.89
C ASP A 49 -15.77 -2.72 -6.83
N PRO A 50 -17.02 -3.17 -6.58
CA PRO A 50 -17.36 -4.58 -6.52
C PRO A 50 -17.01 -5.37 -7.79
N GLY A 51 -17.03 -4.72 -8.96
CA GLY A 51 -16.61 -5.32 -10.24
C GLY A 51 -15.09 -5.29 -10.47
N GLY A 52 -14.36 -4.55 -9.64
CA GLY A 52 -12.95 -4.26 -9.78
C GLY A 52 -12.03 -5.46 -9.52
N SER A 53 -10.74 -5.31 -9.85
CA SER A 53 -9.74 -6.34 -9.55
C SER A 53 -9.47 -6.42 -8.04
N TYR A 54 -9.35 -5.28 -7.35
CA TYR A 54 -9.11 -5.23 -5.91
C TYR A 54 -10.16 -6.01 -5.11
N ALA A 55 -11.45 -5.79 -5.36
CA ALA A 55 -12.53 -6.48 -4.64
C ALA A 55 -12.42 -8.01 -4.69
N ARG A 56 -11.79 -8.56 -5.75
CA ARG A 56 -11.65 -10.01 -5.95
C ARG A 56 -10.40 -10.61 -5.30
N CYS A 57 -9.36 -9.80 -5.03
CA CYS A 57 -8.06 -10.34 -4.63
C CYS A 57 -7.24 -9.46 -3.67
N TYR A 58 -7.87 -8.48 -3.02
CA TYR A 58 -7.14 -7.57 -2.13
C TYR A 58 -6.35 -8.31 -1.05
N GLU A 59 -6.91 -9.34 -0.42
CA GLU A 59 -6.22 -10.17 0.60
C GLU A 59 -5.10 -11.03 -0.03
N SER A 60 -5.41 -11.78 -1.09
CA SER A 60 -4.43 -12.68 -1.71
C SER A 60 -3.27 -11.96 -2.38
N GLN A 61 -3.45 -10.68 -2.71
CA GLN A 61 -2.40 -9.79 -3.22
C GLN A 61 -1.84 -8.83 -2.16
N ALA A 62 -2.20 -9.00 -0.88
CA ALA A 62 -1.74 -8.20 0.26
C ALA A 62 -1.96 -6.68 0.10
N SER A 63 -3.04 -6.29 -0.58
CA SER A 63 -3.42 -4.90 -0.80
C SER A 63 -3.87 -4.24 0.49
N ASP A 64 -4.65 -4.95 1.30
CA ASP A 64 -5.06 -4.56 2.66
C ASP A 64 -3.85 -4.26 3.57
N LEU A 65 -2.89 -5.18 3.63
CA LEU A 65 -1.66 -5.01 4.40
C LEU A 65 -0.84 -3.82 3.88
N ALA A 66 -0.80 -3.65 2.56
CA ALA A 66 -0.10 -2.54 1.92
C ALA A 66 -0.76 -1.18 2.22
N PHE A 67 -2.09 -1.10 2.18
CA PHE A 67 -2.84 0.09 2.58
C PHE A 67 -2.59 0.42 4.05
N ALA A 68 -2.71 -0.56 4.95
CA ALA A 68 -2.44 -0.38 6.37
C ALA A 68 -1.01 0.11 6.65
N ALA A 69 0.01 -0.55 6.05
CA ALA A 69 1.40 -0.18 6.23
C ALA A 69 1.69 1.25 5.70
N GLY A 70 1.15 1.60 4.53
CA GLY A 70 1.29 2.94 3.95
C GLY A 70 0.62 4.01 4.81
N SER A 71 -0.59 3.73 5.33
CA SER A 71 -1.34 4.64 6.21
C SER A 71 -0.62 4.86 7.54
N MET A 72 0.06 3.86 8.08
CA MET A 72 0.91 3.98 9.28
C MET A 72 2.28 4.61 9.01
N GLY A 73 2.63 4.88 7.75
CA GLY A 73 3.91 5.47 7.36
C GLY A 73 5.12 4.54 7.52
N TRP A 74 4.89 3.22 7.51
CA TRP A 74 5.97 2.24 7.57
C TRP A 74 6.63 2.09 6.20
N SER A 75 7.87 1.62 6.15
CA SER A 75 8.48 1.19 4.88
C SER A 75 7.71 -0.01 4.32
N ILE A 76 7.53 -0.11 3.00
CA ILE A 76 6.94 -1.29 2.35
C ILE A 76 7.76 -2.58 2.63
N THR A 77 9.06 -2.42 2.92
CA THR A 77 9.96 -3.53 3.26
C THR A 77 10.01 -3.84 4.75
N ASP A 78 9.27 -3.12 5.60
CA ASP A 78 9.28 -3.33 7.04
C ASP A 78 8.92 -4.78 7.41
N ASP A 79 9.65 -5.37 8.35
CA ASP A 79 9.44 -6.75 8.80
C ASP A 79 8.08 -6.95 9.48
N ARG A 80 7.47 -5.87 9.96
CA ARG A 80 6.13 -5.89 10.55
C ARG A 80 5.02 -5.95 9.50
N PHE A 81 5.31 -5.75 8.20
CA PHE A 81 4.31 -5.70 7.12
C PHE A 81 3.28 -6.86 7.15
N PRO A 82 3.67 -8.14 7.36
CA PRO A 82 2.69 -9.24 7.39
C PRO A 82 1.68 -9.13 8.54
N ARG A 83 1.96 -8.26 9.53
CA ARG A 83 1.12 -8.00 10.70
C ARG A 83 0.52 -6.59 10.69
N ALA A 84 0.57 -5.88 9.56
CA ALA A 84 0.18 -4.46 9.49
C ALA A 84 -1.24 -4.21 10.02
N LEU A 85 -2.24 -4.95 9.52
CA LEU A 85 -3.62 -4.83 10.00
C LEU A 85 -3.77 -5.12 11.50
N ALA A 86 -3.07 -6.14 12.01
CA ALA A 86 -3.13 -6.50 13.43
C ALA A 86 -2.47 -5.46 14.36
N LEU A 87 -1.54 -4.66 13.82
CA LEU A 87 -0.78 -3.65 14.56
C LEU A 87 -1.35 -2.23 14.40
N ALA A 88 -2.25 -2.01 13.43
CA ALA A 88 -2.85 -0.72 13.17
C ALA A 88 -3.52 -0.09 14.41
N PRO A 89 -4.36 -0.82 15.19
CA PRO A 89 -4.98 -0.24 16.38
C PRO A 89 -3.96 0.24 17.43
N ALA A 90 -2.86 -0.51 17.60
CA ALA A 90 -1.79 -0.13 18.53
C ALA A 90 -0.97 1.08 18.03
N ALA A 91 -1.01 1.35 16.72
CA ALA A 91 -0.43 2.54 16.11
C ALA A 91 -1.39 3.74 16.08
N GLY A 92 -2.60 3.61 16.66
CA GLY A 92 -3.60 4.67 16.68
C GLY A 92 -4.39 4.82 15.37
N LEU A 93 -4.29 3.83 14.47
CA LEU A 93 -5.03 3.79 13.22
C LEU A 93 -6.17 2.78 13.34
N GLN A 94 -7.40 3.24 13.14
CA GLN A 94 -8.58 2.40 12.97
C GLN A 94 -8.81 2.03 11.50
#